data_AF-A0A952K0Z7-F1
#
_entry.id   AF-A0A952K0Z7-F1
#
_cell.length_a   1.000
_cell.length_b   1.000
_cell.length_c   1.000
_cell.angle_alpha   90.00
_cell.angle_beta   90.00
_cell.angle_gamma   90.00
#
_symmetry.space_group_name_H-M   'P 1'
#
loop_
_entity.id
_entity.type
_entity.pdbx_description
1 polymer ?
#
loop_
_entity_poly.entity_id
_entity_poly.type
_entity_poly.pdbx_seq_one_letter_code
_entity_poly.pdbx_strand_id
1 'polypeptide(L)' 'MTTTTASTQNPTDGPGPAETPAPVAGDVAASRELTYAESVREALANLLEADERVFLMGEYIGVYGGAFGVTT' A
#
# COMPACT_ATOMS: atom_id res chain seq x y z
N MET A 1 -34.36 -20.66 -16.63
CA MET A 1 -33.97 -21.17 -15.30
C MET A 1 -32.45 -21.21 -15.31
N THR A 2 -31.80 -20.12 -14.88
CA THR A 2 -30.36 -19.93 -15.06
C THR A 2 -29.70 -20.00 -13.69
N THR A 3 -29.02 -21.11 -13.44
CA THR A 3 -28.31 -21.36 -12.18
C THR A 3 -27.05 -20.49 -12.13
N THR A 4 -27.02 -19.54 -11.21
CA THR A 4 -25.82 -18.77 -10.88
C THR A 4 -25.03 -19.56 -9.85
N THR A 5 -23.91 -20.15 -10.26
CA THR A 5 -22.94 -20.78 -9.35
C THR A 5 -22.15 -19.68 -8.66
N ALA A 6 -22.46 -19.38 -7.40
CA ALA A 6 -21.62 -18.54 -6.57
C ALA A 6 -20.33 -19.31 -6.23
N SER A 7 -19.21 -18.85 -6.78
CA SER A 7 -17.89 -19.39 -6.44
C SER A 7 -17.52 -18.89 -5.05
N THR A 8 -17.50 -19.77 -4.05
CA THR A 8 -16.94 -19.48 -2.72
C THR A 8 -15.45 -19.26 -2.89
N GLN A 9 -15.01 -18.01 -2.75
CA GLN A 9 -13.60 -17.66 -2.76
C GLN A 9 -12.96 -18.13 -1.44
N ASN A 10 -11.82 -18.82 -1.53
CA ASN A 10 -11.13 -19.35 -0.36
C ASN A 10 -10.43 -18.19 0.37
N PRO A 11 -10.54 -18.05 1.69
CA PRO A 11 -9.94 -16.94 2.45
C PRO A 11 -8.40 -16.84 2.36
N THR A 12 -7.73 -17.86 1.81
CA THR A 12 -6.28 -17.84 1.54
C THR A 12 -5.93 -17.55 0.09
N ASP A 13 -6.92 -17.45 -0.80
CA ASP A 13 -6.66 -16.91 -2.14
C ASP A 13 -6.26 -15.45 -1.91
N GLY A 14 -4.99 -15.15 -2.16
CA GLY A 14 -4.52 -13.77 -2.16
C GLY A 14 -5.44 -12.93 -3.05
N PRO A 15 -5.60 -11.63 -2.78
CA PRO A 15 -6.39 -10.78 -3.65
C PRO A 15 -5.91 -11.01 -5.09
N GLY A 16 -6.86 -11.25 -6.00
CA GLY A 16 -6.57 -11.28 -7.43
C GLY A 16 -5.83 -10.00 -7.87
N PRO A 17 -5.37 -9.90 -9.13
CA PRO A 17 -4.69 -8.69 -9.62
C PRO A 17 -5.48 -7.46 -9.17
N ALA A 18 -4.81 -6.63 -8.35
CA ALA A 18 -5.46 -5.67 -7.47
C ALA A 18 -6.57 -4.92 -8.20
N GLU A 19 -7.80 -5.10 -7.73
CA GLU A 19 -8.91 -4.23 -8.10
C GLU A 19 -8.44 -2.81 -7.76
N THR A 20 -8.27 -1.96 -8.78
CA THR A 20 -7.81 -0.58 -8.58
C THR A 20 -8.66 0.05 -7.50
N PRO A 21 -8.10 0.40 -6.33
CA PRO A 21 -8.90 0.99 -5.27
C PRO A 21 -9.48 2.30 -5.81
N ALA A 22 -10.80 2.46 -5.69
CA ALA A 22 -11.47 3.69 -6.08
C ALA A 22 -10.80 4.88 -5.38
N PRO A 23 -10.59 6.02 -6.06
CA PRO A 23 -9.92 7.16 -5.48
C PRO A 23 -10.65 7.59 -4.20
N VAL A 24 -9.92 7.61 -3.08
CA VAL A 24 -10.45 8.11 -1.81
C VAL A 24 -10.79 9.58 -1.99
N ALA A 25 -12.04 9.95 -1.69
CA ALA A 25 -12.55 11.30 -1.94
C ALA A 25 -11.88 12.32 -1.00
N GLY A 26 -10.76 12.88 -1.46
CA GLY A 26 -10.11 14.07 -0.94
C GLY A 26 -9.81 15.02 -2.10
N ASP A 27 -9.68 16.32 -1.81
CA ASP A 27 -9.45 17.39 -2.79
C ASP A 27 -8.48 16.95 -3.89
N VAL A 28 -8.99 16.77 -5.11
CA VAL A 28 -8.21 16.36 -6.29
C VAL A 28 -7.43 17.55 -6.85
N ALA A 29 -6.61 18.17 -6.01
CA ALA A 29 -5.36 18.72 -6.51
C ALA A 29 -4.62 17.57 -7.20
N ALA A 30 -4.26 17.76 -8.47
CA ALA A 30 -3.74 16.75 -9.40
C ALA A 30 -3.09 15.53 -8.72
N SER A 31 -3.80 14.40 -8.68
CA SER A 31 -3.24 13.15 -8.19
C SER A 31 -2.16 12.68 -9.17
N ARG A 32 -0.99 12.34 -8.63
CA ARG A 32 0.11 11.75 -9.40
C ARG A 32 0.06 10.24 -9.31
N GLU A 33 0.37 9.57 -10.42
CA GLU A 33 0.50 8.12 -10.44
C GLU A 33 1.79 7.71 -9.72
N LEU A 34 1.68 6.71 -8.87
CA LEU A 34 2.78 6.14 -8.09
C LEU A 34 2.64 4.63 -8.08
N THR A 35 3.79 3.96 -8.08
CA THR A 35 3.83 2.58 -7.63
C THR A 35 3.42 2.51 -6.16
N TYR A 36 2.92 1.35 -5.75
CA TYR A 36 2.57 1.10 -4.36
C TYR A 36 3.77 1.32 -3.41
N ALA A 37 4.97 0.93 -3.83
CA ALA A 37 6.18 1.13 -3.03
C ALA A 37 6.52 2.62 -2.85
N GLU A 38 6.33 3.43 -3.89
CA GLU A 38 6.54 4.89 -3.82
C GLU A 38 5.54 5.57 -2.90
N SER A 39 4.25 5.20 -2.99
CA SER A 39 3.22 5.81 -2.13
C SER A 39 3.46 5.52 -0.65
N VAL A 40 3.88 4.29 -0.32
CA VAL A 40 4.26 3.91 1.05
C VAL A 40 5.51 4.66 1.50
N ARG A 41 6.56 4.70 0.67
CA ARG A 41 7.82 5.40 1.00
C ARG A 41 7.55 6.87 1.33
N GLU A 42 6.75 7.54 0.52
CA GLU A 42 6.45 8.96 0.71
C GLU A 42 5.57 9.22 1.92
N ALA A 43 4.57 8.37 2.17
CA ALA A 43 3.77 8.47 3.40
C ALA A 43 4.66 8.32 4.64
N LEU A 44 5.60 7.37 4.64
CA LEU A 44 6.54 7.17 5.74
C LEU A 44 7.49 8.35 5.89
N ALA A 45 8.04 8.89 4.80
CA ALA A 45 8.90 10.06 4.83
C ALA A 45 8.19 11.28 5.42
N ASN A 46 6.95 11.56 4.98
CA ASN A 46 6.14 12.66 5.50
C ASN A 46 5.87 12.52 7.00
N LEU A 47 5.58 11.31 7.48
CA LEU A 47 5.33 11.05 8.90
C LEU A 47 6.59 11.24 9.75
N LEU A 48 7.74 10.76 9.26
CA LEU A 48 9.03 10.91 9.93
C LEU A 48 9.50 12.37 9.99
N GLU A 49 9.22 13.15 8.95
CA GLU A 49 9.56 14.59 8.92
C GLU A 49 8.62 15.42 9.81
N ALA A 50 7.33 15.08 9.86
CA ALA A 50 6.33 15.87 10.58
C ALA A 50 6.34 15.68 12.10
N ASP A 51 6.83 14.54 12.61
CA ASP A 51 6.77 14.22 14.04
C ASP A 51 8.00 13.44 14.51
N GLU A 52 8.86 14.09 15.30
CA GLU A 52 10.11 13.52 15.85
C GLU A 52 9.89 12.29 16.75
N ARG A 53 8.66 12.03 17.19
CA ARG A 53 8.33 10.84 18.00
C ARG A 53 8.13 9.60 17.14
N VAL A 54 8.02 9.75 15.82
CA VAL A 54 7.84 8.65 14.88
C VAL A 54 9.21 8.05 14.56
N PHE A 55 9.31 6.73 14.64
CA PHE A 55 10.50 5.98 14.27
C PHE A 55 10.10 4.64 13.67
N LEU A 56 10.98 4.08 12.83
CA LEU A 56 10.78 2.79 12.17
C LEU A 56 11.56 1.70 12.91
N MET A 57 10.96 0.51 13.07
CA MET A 57 11.63 -0.68 13.57
C MET A 57 11.17 -1.92 12.80
N GLY A 58 12.08 -2.88 12.60
CA GLY A 58 11.80 -4.12 11.88
C GLY A 58 13.07 -4.87 11.47
N GLU A 59 12.90 -6.00 10.79
CA GLU A 59 13.98 -6.77 10.21
C GLU A 59 14.40 -6.17 8.86
N TYR A 60 15.71 -6.21 8.54
CA TYR A 60 16.29 -5.74 7.27
C TYR A 60 16.02 -4.27 6.90
N ILE A 61 15.55 -3.43 7.83
CA ILE A 61 15.37 -2.00 7.55
C ILE A 61 16.72 -1.24 7.59
N GLY A 62 16.72 0.04 7.19
CA GLY A 62 17.92 0.89 7.13
C GLY A 62 18.58 0.81 5.75
N VAL A 63 19.89 0.52 5.69
CA VAL A 63 20.66 0.49 4.43
C VAL A 63 20.04 -0.47 3.38
N TYR A 64 19.42 -1.55 3.83
CA TYR A 64 18.79 -2.54 2.96
C TYR A 64 17.36 -2.16 2.51
N GLY A 65 16.74 -1.16 3.13
CA GLY A 65 15.41 -0.68 2.76
C GLY A 65 14.23 -1.60 3.13
N GLY A 66 14.46 -2.70 3.85
CA GLY A 66 13.45 -3.70 4.15
C GLY A 66 13.21 -4.67 2.99
N ALA A 67 12.42 -5.72 3.22
CA ALA A 67 12.18 -6.80 2.23
C ALA A 67 11.65 -6.31 0.86
N PHE A 68 11.00 -5.15 0.85
CA PHE A 68 10.43 -4.52 -0.34
C PHE A 68 11.08 -3.19 -0.71
N GLY A 69 12.18 -2.82 -0.05
CA GLY A 69 12.93 -1.60 -0.35
C GLY A 69 12.21 -0.29 -0.05
N VAL A 70 11.18 -0.28 0.81
CA VAL A 70 10.33 0.90 1.11
C VAL A 70 10.88 1.82 2.21
N THR A 71 11.88 1.38 2.97
CA THR A 71 12.49 2.15 4.09
C THR A 71 13.88 2.72 3.77
N THR A 72 14.19 2.87 2.48
CA THR A 72 15.37 3.59 1.97
C THR A 72 15.05 5.06 1.79
#